data_AF-A0A9D7H3F8-F1
#
_entry.id   AF-A0A9D7H3F8-F1
#
_cell.length_a   1.000
_cell.length_b   1.000
_cell.length_c   1.000
_cell.angle_alpha   90.00
_cell.angle_beta   90.00
_cell.angle_gamma   90.00
#
_symmetry.space_group_name_H-M   'P 1'
#
loop_
_entity.id
_entity.type
_entity.pdbx_description
1 polymer ?
#
loop_
_entity_poly.entity_id
_entity_poly.type
_entity_poly.pdbx_seq_one_letter_code
_entity_poly.pdbx_strand_id
1 'polypeptide(L)'
;MIGKAQVAAALAKADACLEANDSEGALRAIGSVLRASTYAKPIGLEVASSLLRTFRVAWAAKRYADGERAAYATYSIRVRQLAPDDDDLATAMLSVAMSFDARGAKAVAADFMRKAMCITEKALGLEHERARAIKRAAQDHRREFDPALRPGAPGVYELDTRGASGNPDLAFVADIPAAVARVNLDLLRVGALGKRLPKGVVFTARPKASLPTPVVGNKGSLLLVHEAVKAVFDATGAAFESSRVEILTSQRKPISREHFLIHPLTLYECRHAKARHDPESLESLYTEDLVVDAKAAKKAPPLFRIPRGGRELPYHGAFVNEEVAEALYRALLPHVYLVEVRQSPRPRTAHR
;
A
#
# COMPACT_ATOMS: atom_id res chain seq x y z
N MET A 1 4.30 22.15 -9.30
CA MET A 1 5.43 21.75 -8.44
C MET A 1 5.17 22.34 -7.07
N ILE A 2 5.32 21.56 -6.00
CA ILE A 2 5.23 22.11 -4.64
C ILE A 2 6.48 22.94 -4.37
N GLY A 3 6.30 24.18 -3.91
CA GLY A 3 7.42 25.07 -3.58
C GLY A 3 8.01 24.71 -2.22
N LYS A 4 9.30 25.03 -2.01
CA LYS A 4 9.98 24.84 -0.70
C LYS A 4 9.19 25.44 0.47
N ALA A 5 8.55 26.60 0.27
CA ALA A 5 7.71 27.24 1.28
C ALA A 5 6.47 26.41 1.66
N GLN A 6 5.86 25.72 0.70
CA GLN A 6 4.71 24.85 0.96
C GLN A 6 5.11 23.58 1.71
N VAL A 7 6.29 23.03 1.39
CA VAL A 7 6.89 21.92 2.15
C VAL A 7 7.16 22.35 3.59
N ALA A 8 7.82 23.50 3.79
CA ALA A 8 8.11 24.03 5.12
C ALA A 8 6.83 24.27 5.95
N ALA A 9 5.78 24.84 5.34
CA ALA A 9 4.51 25.05 6.02
C ALA A 9 3.81 23.74 6.43
N ALA A 10 3.86 22.71 5.56
CA ALA A 10 3.30 21.40 5.87
C ALA A 10 4.08 20.71 7.01
N LEU A 11 5.41 20.83 7.03
CA LEU A 11 6.25 20.30 8.09
C LEU A 11 5.98 20.98 9.43
N ALA A 12 5.89 22.32 9.45
CA ALA A 12 5.57 23.07 10.66
C ALA A 12 4.21 22.66 11.25
N LYS A 13 3.20 22.45 10.38
CA LYS A 13 1.89 21.95 10.80
C LYS A 13 1.97 20.51 11.34
N ALA A 14 2.75 19.66 10.70
CA ALA A 14 2.96 18.30 11.16
C ALA A 14 3.64 18.27 12.53
N ASP A 15 4.67 19.10 12.73
CA ASP A 15 5.39 19.22 14.00
C ASP A 15 4.45 19.63 15.14
N ALA A 16 3.59 20.63 14.94
CA ALA A 16 2.59 21.03 15.93
C ALA A 16 1.61 19.88 16.27
N CYS A 17 1.18 19.08 15.28
CA CYS A 17 0.37 17.90 15.53
C CYS A 17 1.13 16.84 16.35
N LEU A 18 2.42 16.62 16.06
CA LEU A 18 3.23 15.65 16.78
C LEU A 18 3.51 16.07 18.23
N GLU A 19 3.67 17.38 18.50
CA GLU A 19 3.73 17.92 19.86
C GLU A 19 2.44 17.66 20.65
N ALA A 20 1.30 17.68 19.97
CA ALA A 20 0.00 17.32 20.53
C ALA A 20 -0.28 15.80 20.55
N ASN A 21 0.71 14.96 20.23
CA ASN A 21 0.58 13.50 20.11
C ASN A 21 -0.49 13.04 19.08
N ASP A 22 -0.78 13.88 18.07
CA ASP A 22 -1.74 13.64 17.00
C ASP A 22 -1.03 13.16 15.72
N SER A 23 -0.79 11.85 15.63
CA SER A 23 -0.17 11.22 14.46
C SER A 23 -1.00 11.36 13.18
N GLU A 24 -2.33 11.38 13.30
CA GLU A 24 -3.21 11.48 12.13
C GLU A 24 -3.25 12.90 11.57
N GLY A 25 -3.29 13.91 12.44
CA GLY A 25 -3.11 15.30 12.05
C GLY A 25 -1.79 15.53 11.33
N ALA A 26 -0.70 14.92 11.82
CA ALA A 26 0.61 14.98 11.18
C ALA A 26 0.62 14.32 9.80
N LEU A 27 0.06 13.11 9.65
CA LEU A 27 -0.09 12.46 8.34
C LEU A 27 -0.93 13.32 7.37
N ARG A 28 -2.01 13.92 7.86
CA ARG A 28 -2.90 14.77 7.07
C ARG A 28 -2.18 16.04 6.57
N ALA A 29 -1.34 16.64 7.40
CA ALA A 29 -0.53 17.81 7.04
C ALA A 29 0.47 17.47 5.93
N ILE A 30 1.24 16.39 6.12
CA ILE A 30 2.28 15.95 5.18
C ILE A 30 1.70 15.44 3.86
N GLY A 31 0.48 14.90 3.86
CA GLY A 31 -0.11 14.32 2.67
C GLY A 31 -0.27 15.26 1.47
N SER A 32 -0.37 16.58 1.71
CA SER A 32 -0.33 17.58 0.63
C SER A 32 1.00 17.59 -0.13
N VAL A 33 2.10 17.33 0.57
CA VAL A 33 3.46 17.27 0.02
C VAL A 33 3.69 15.95 -0.72
N LEU A 34 3.26 14.83 -0.13
CA LEU A 34 3.39 13.50 -0.72
C LEU A 34 2.64 13.38 -2.05
N ARG A 35 1.43 13.96 -2.15
CA ARG A 35 0.69 14.10 -3.43
C ARG A 35 1.44 14.80 -4.55
N ALA A 36 2.27 15.77 -4.16
CA ALA A 36 3.04 16.57 -5.10
C ALA A 36 4.40 15.92 -5.41
N SER A 37 4.73 14.78 -4.77
CA SER A 37 5.87 13.95 -5.10
C SER A 37 5.58 13.13 -6.35
N THR A 38 6.57 13.00 -7.23
CA THR A 38 6.49 12.10 -8.41
C THR A 38 7.61 11.07 -8.31
N TYR A 39 7.54 10.00 -9.12
CA TYR A 39 8.68 9.09 -9.28
C TYR A 39 9.92 9.81 -9.84
N ALA A 40 9.71 10.76 -10.77
CA ALA A 40 10.77 11.53 -11.43
C ALA A 40 11.29 12.74 -10.63
N LYS A 41 10.57 13.19 -9.59
CA LYS A 41 10.98 14.30 -8.72
C LYS A 41 10.63 13.95 -7.27
N PRO A 42 11.57 13.34 -6.53
CA PRO A 42 11.36 13.01 -5.13
C PRO A 42 11.30 14.28 -4.28
N ILE A 43 10.42 14.27 -3.28
CA ILE A 43 10.36 15.28 -2.21
C ILE A 43 11.54 15.11 -1.24
N GLY A 44 11.99 16.19 -0.60
CA GLY A 44 13.20 16.17 0.21
C GLY A 44 13.15 15.25 1.43
N LEU A 45 14.33 14.83 1.90
CA LEU A 45 14.53 13.91 3.03
C LEU A 45 13.95 14.45 4.36
N GLU A 46 13.76 15.77 4.47
CA GLU A 46 13.09 16.40 5.61
C GLU A 46 11.66 15.87 5.84
N VAL A 47 10.95 15.53 4.75
CA VAL A 47 9.61 14.94 4.84
C VAL A 47 9.66 13.52 5.38
N ALA A 48 10.67 12.74 4.98
CA ALA A 48 10.88 11.40 5.53
C ALA A 48 11.20 11.45 7.02
N SER A 49 12.01 12.42 7.46
CA SER A 49 12.34 12.59 8.88
C SER A 49 11.11 12.97 9.71
N SER A 50 10.22 13.82 9.19
CA SER A 50 8.94 14.12 9.84
C SER A 50 8.02 12.89 9.90
N LEU A 51 7.90 12.13 8.82
CA LEU A 51 7.15 10.87 8.80
C LEU A 51 7.70 9.82 9.78
N LEU A 52 9.03 9.73 9.93
CA LEU A 52 9.65 8.84 10.91
C LEU A 52 9.27 9.23 12.34
N ARG A 53 9.18 10.53 12.64
CA ARG A 53 8.68 11.02 13.92
C ARG A 53 7.20 10.67 14.10
N THR A 54 6.39 10.83 13.06
CA THR A 54 4.98 10.42 13.05
C THR A 54 4.81 8.92 13.34
N PHE A 55 5.66 8.07 12.77
CA PHE A 55 5.70 6.64 13.10
C PHE A 55 5.94 6.41 14.59
N ARG A 56 6.96 7.06 15.16
CA ARG A 56 7.31 6.89 16.59
C ARG A 56 6.17 7.31 17.53
N VAL A 57 5.56 8.46 17.24
CA VAL A 57 4.40 8.98 17.99
C VAL A 57 3.22 8.01 17.88
N ALA A 58 2.87 7.59 16.67
CA ALA A 58 1.79 6.63 16.44
C ALA A 58 2.04 5.30 17.15
N TRP A 59 3.28 4.81 17.12
CA TRP A 59 3.68 3.57 17.75
C TRP A 59 3.56 3.64 19.28
N ALA A 60 4.06 4.71 19.89
CA ALA A 60 3.94 4.94 21.32
C ALA A 60 2.47 5.03 21.77
N ALA A 61 1.62 5.64 20.93
CA ALA A 61 0.18 5.73 21.15
C ALA A 61 -0.61 4.46 20.77
N LYS A 62 0.06 3.37 20.35
CA LYS A 62 -0.56 2.12 19.83
C LYS A 62 -1.51 2.35 18.65
N ARG A 63 -1.34 3.45 17.91
CA ARG A 63 -2.04 3.76 16.65
C ARG A 63 -1.32 3.08 15.49
N TYR A 64 -1.31 1.75 15.49
CA TYR A 64 -0.47 0.96 14.58
C TYR A 64 -0.74 1.22 13.10
N ALA A 65 -1.99 1.48 12.70
CA ALA A 65 -2.33 1.83 11.32
C ALA A 65 -1.71 3.16 10.84
N ASP A 66 -1.61 4.16 11.72
CA ASP A 66 -0.94 5.43 11.41
C ASP A 66 0.58 5.23 11.35
N GLY A 67 1.11 4.43 12.28
CA GLY A 67 2.52 4.06 12.31
C GLY A 67 2.93 3.36 11.01
N GLU A 68 2.17 2.38 10.58
CA GLU A 68 2.42 1.64 9.36
C GLU A 68 2.45 2.55 8.12
N ARG A 69 1.46 3.44 7.97
CA ARG A 69 1.44 4.44 6.89
C ARG A 69 2.69 5.32 6.92
N ALA A 70 3.07 5.81 8.10
CA ALA A 70 4.24 6.67 8.27
C ALA A 70 5.56 5.93 8.01
N ALA A 71 5.69 4.67 8.44
CA ALA A 71 6.87 3.84 8.23
C ALA A 71 7.11 3.57 6.74
N TYR A 72 6.06 3.18 5.99
CA TYR A 72 6.19 2.96 4.55
C TYR A 72 6.48 4.23 3.78
N ALA A 73 5.83 5.35 4.13
CA ALA A 73 6.08 6.62 3.47
C ALA A 73 7.52 7.10 3.72
N THR A 74 8.04 6.95 4.95
CA THR A 74 9.44 7.24 5.30
C THR A 74 10.39 6.43 4.42
N TYR A 75 10.18 5.11 4.39
CA TYR A 75 11.02 4.19 3.65
C TYR A 75 11.01 4.47 2.14
N SER A 76 9.83 4.68 1.57
CA SER A 76 9.60 5.06 0.17
C SER A 76 10.39 6.29 -0.28
N ILE A 77 10.52 7.30 0.58
CA ILE A 77 11.26 8.53 0.26
C ILE A 77 12.77 8.28 0.35
N ARG A 78 13.20 7.60 1.42
CA ARG A 78 14.62 7.35 1.70
C ARG A 78 15.25 6.37 0.70
N VAL A 79 14.58 5.28 0.32
CA VAL A 79 15.11 4.31 -0.64
C VAL A 79 15.37 4.92 -2.03
N ARG A 80 14.68 6.00 -2.38
CA ARG A 80 14.85 6.68 -3.67
C ARG A 80 15.98 7.72 -3.70
N GLN A 81 16.42 8.18 -2.53
CA GLN A 81 17.31 9.33 -2.42
C GLN A 81 18.62 9.04 -1.68
N LEU A 82 18.60 8.05 -0.79
CA LEU A 82 19.77 7.65 -0.04
C LEU A 82 20.55 6.59 -0.80
N ALA A 83 21.86 6.55 -0.54
CA ALA A 83 22.68 5.44 -1.00
C ALA A 83 22.18 4.12 -0.38
N PRO A 84 22.36 2.97 -1.06
CA PRO A 84 21.92 1.68 -0.54
C PRO A 84 22.52 1.30 0.83
N ASP A 85 23.70 1.84 1.14
CA ASP A 85 24.45 1.58 2.37
C ASP A 85 24.30 2.74 3.40
N ASP A 86 23.30 3.60 3.26
CA ASP A 86 23.01 4.70 4.18
C ASP A 86 22.23 4.24 5.43
N ASP A 87 22.71 4.56 6.64
CA ASP A 87 22.07 4.12 7.88
C ASP A 87 20.67 4.74 8.12
N ASP A 88 20.35 5.87 7.50
CA ASP A 88 18.99 6.41 7.53
C ASP A 88 18.02 5.51 6.74
N LEU A 89 18.50 4.80 5.71
CA LEU A 89 17.70 3.79 5.02
C LEU A 89 17.43 2.60 5.95
N ALA A 90 18.45 2.15 6.71
CA ALA A 90 18.28 1.10 7.72
C ALA A 90 17.23 1.48 8.77
N THR A 91 17.25 2.73 9.25
CA THR A 91 16.25 3.26 10.21
C THR A 91 14.82 3.13 9.68
N ALA A 92 14.61 3.44 8.40
CA ALA A 92 13.30 3.34 7.78
C ALA A 92 12.87 1.87 7.62
N MET A 93 13.79 0.98 7.26
CA MET A 93 13.53 -0.46 7.20
C MET A 93 13.14 -1.05 8.55
N LEU A 94 13.78 -0.61 9.64
CA LEU A 94 13.41 -1.04 11.00
C LEU A 94 12.00 -0.60 11.37
N SER A 95 11.59 0.60 10.96
CA SER A 95 10.23 1.10 11.22
C SER A 95 9.18 0.24 10.48
N VAL A 96 9.49 -0.18 9.25
CA VAL A 96 8.68 -1.14 8.50
C VAL A 96 8.68 -2.51 9.18
N ALA A 97 9.83 -3.00 9.65
CA ALA A 97 9.93 -4.26 10.38
C ALA A 97 9.05 -4.27 11.63
N MET A 98 9.06 -3.18 12.41
CA MET A 98 8.20 -3.03 13.58
C MET A 98 6.72 -3.09 13.19
N SER A 99 6.33 -2.46 12.08
CA SER A 99 4.94 -2.53 11.60
C SER A 99 4.51 -3.96 11.25
N PHE A 100 5.39 -4.76 10.65
CA PHE A 100 5.16 -6.19 10.45
C PHE A 100 5.10 -6.98 11.75
N ASP A 101 5.96 -6.65 12.71
CA ASP A 101 5.99 -7.30 14.01
C ASP A 101 4.69 -7.09 14.80
N ALA A 102 4.13 -5.87 14.79
CA ALA A 102 2.80 -5.60 15.39
C ALA A 102 1.67 -6.42 14.74
N ARG A 103 1.79 -6.75 13.45
CA ARG A 103 0.85 -7.62 12.73
C ARG A 103 1.12 -9.12 12.96
N GLY A 104 2.15 -9.45 13.75
CA GLY A 104 2.58 -10.82 14.00
C GLY A 104 3.33 -11.47 12.83
N ALA A 105 3.63 -10.71 11.77
CA ALA A 105 4.40 -11.20 10.62
C ALA A 105 5.91 -11.24 10.93
N LYS A 106 6.27 -12.06 11.94
CA LYS A 106 7.62 -12.18 12.51
C LYS A 106 8.71 -12.49 11.48
N ALA A 107 8.41 -13.35 10.50
CA ALA A 107 9.37 -13.69 9.44
C ALA A 107 9.69 -12.50 8.52
N VAL A 108 8.68 -11.71 8.15
CA VAL A 108 8.87 -10.51 7.32
C VAL A 108 9.62 -9.45 8.11
N ALA A 109 9.22 -9.21 9.36
CA ALA A 109 9.93 -8.32 10.27
C ALA A 109 11.41 -8.69 10.39
N ALA A 110 11.72 -9.97 10.61
CA ALA A 110 13.09 -10.46 10.71
C ALA A 110 13.91 -10.26 9.41
N ASP A 111 13.31 -10.43 8.24
CA ASP A 111 14.01 -10.17 6.97
C ASP A 111 14.34 -8.67 6.79
N PHE A 112 13.39 -7.79 7.12
CA PHE A 112 13.65 -6.34 7.12
C PHE A 112 14.72 -5.95 8.14
N MET A 113 14.68 -6.51 9.36
CA MET A 113 15.72 -6.25 10.37
C MET A 113 17.09 -6.75 9.92
N ARG A 114 17.18 -7.89 9.25
CA ARG A 114 18.44 -8.42 8.70
C ARG A 114 19.00 -7.53 7.59
N LYS A 115 18.15 -7.02 6.70
CA LYS A 115 18.56 -6.07 5.66
C LYS A 115 19.04 -4.76 6.29
N ALA A 116 18.31 -4.22 7.26
CA ALA A 116 18.70 -3.04 8.02
C ALA A 116 20.03 -3.26 8.76
N MET A 117 20.23 -4.43 9.37
CA MET A 117 21.50 -4.80 10.01
C MET A 117 22.66 -4.75 9.03
N CYS A 118 22.54 -5.37 7.86
CA CYS A 118 23.60 -5.35 6.84
C CYS A 118 23.96 -3.93 6.41
N ILE A 119 22.96 -3.06 6.24
CA ILE A 119 23.17 -1.65 5.90
C ILE A 119 23.88 -0.93 7.07
N THR A 120 23.38 -1.06 8.30
CA THR A 120 24.00 -0.44 9.49
C THR A 120 25.42 -0.96 9.74
N GLU A 121 25.69 -2.25 9.51
CA GLU A 121 27.02 -2.85 9.63
C GLU A 121 28.00 -2.25 8.63
N LYS A 122 27.58 -2.03 7.38
CA LYS A 122 28.40 -1.36 6.37
C LYS A 122 28.60 0.12 6.68
N ALA A 123 27.55 0.81 7.14
CA ALA A 123 27.58 2.24 7.39
C ALA A 123 28.39 2.61 8.64
N LEU A 124 28.25 1.83 9.72
CA LEU A 124 28.76 2.18 11.05
C LEU A 124 29.81 1.18 11.59
N GLY A 125 29.99 0.03 10.94
CA GLY A 125 30.89 -1.04 11.37
C GLY A 125 30.20 -2.15 12.17
N LEU A 126 30.74 -3.37 12.07
CA LEU A 126 30.22 -4.59 12.70
C LEU A 126 30.12 -4.51 14.23
N GLU A 127 31.03 -3.76 14.86
CA GLU A 127 31.14 -3.66 16.31
C GLU A 127 30.27 -2.55 16.90
N HIS A 128 29.60 -1.76 16.06
CA HIS A 128 28.74 -0.69 16.50
C HIS A 128 27.55 -1.24 17.29
N GLU A 129 27.24 -0.65 18.45
CA GLU A 129 26.21 -1.15 19.37
C GLU A 129 24.84 -1.29 18.69
N ARG A 130 24.52 -0.34 17.80
CA ARG A 130 23.29 -0.38 17.00
C ARG A 130 23.21 -1.59 16.07
N ALA A 131 24.29 -1.94 15.36
CA ALA A 131 24.32 -3.12 14.50
C ALA A 131 24.08 -4.39 15.32
N ARG A 132 24.76 -4.50 16.47
CA ARG A 132 24.60 -5.62 17.42
C ARG A 132 23.19 -5.71 17.99
N ALA A 133 22.55 -4.58 18.30
CA ALA A 133 21.17 -4.53 18.78
C ALA A 133 20.18 -5.03 17.73
N ILE A 134 20.30 -4.57 16.48
CA ILE A 134 19.45 -5.02 15.38
C ILE A 134 19.64 -6.53 15.13
N LYS A 135 20.90 -7.00 15.17
CA LYS A 135 21.23 -8.43 15.03
C LYS A 135 20.54 -9.30 16.07
N ARG A 136 20.57 -8.89 17.34
CA ARG A 136 19.86 -9.60 18.42
C ARG A 136 18.35 -9.61 18.18
N ALA A 137 17.76 -8.45 17.89
CA ALA A 137 16.33 -8.34 17.61
C ALA A 137 15.91 -9.26 16.44
N ALA A 138 16.67 -9.29 15.34
CA ALA A 138 16.39 -10.17 14.21
C ALA A 138 16.49 -11.67 14.57
N GLN A 139 17.40 -12.03 15.47
CA GLN A 139 17.54 -13.41 15.97
C GLN A 139 16.39 -13.81 16.90
N ASP A 140 15.96 -12.90 17.78
CA ASP A 140 14.84 -13.14 18.70
C ASP A 140 13.53 -13.35 17.93
N HIS A 141 13.26 -12.51 16.93
CA HIS A 141 12.09 -12.67 16.06
C HIS A 141 12.13 -13.98 15.26
N ARG A 142 13.31 -14.49 14.92
CA ARG A 142 13.47 -15.81 14.28
C ARG A 142 13.27 -16.96 15.27
N ARG A 143 13.69 -16.84 16.53
CA ARG A 143 13.51 -17.87 17.56
C ARG A 143 12.06 -17.97 18.02
N GLU A 144 11.37 -16.84 18.10
CA GLU A 144 9.91 -16.78 18.34
C GLU A 144 9.11 -17.24 17.12
N PHE A 145 9.69 -17.21 15.93
CA PHE A 145 9.08 -17.71 14.70
C PHE A 145 9.11 -19.25 14.67
N ASP A 146 8.02 -19.85 15.14
CA ASP A 146 7.64 -21.22 14.75
C ASP A 146 6.89 -21.16 13.40
N PRO A 147 7.33 -21.87 12.34
CA PRO A 147 6.62 -21.93 11.07
C PRO A 147 5.16 -22.37 11.19
N ALA A 148 4.82 -23.13 12.24
CA ALA A 148 3.45 -23.53 12.59
C ALA A 148 2.68 -22.45 13.37
N LEU A 149 3.36 -21.49 14.00
CA LEU A 149 2.81 -20.29 14.60
C LEU A 149 3.04 -19.10 13.65
N ARG A 150 2.29 -19.04 12.55
CA ARG A 150 1.95 -17.73 11.95
C ARG A 150 0.98 -17.04 12.91
N PRO A 151 1.38 -16.09 13.78
CA PRO A 151 0.46 -15.44 14.70
C PRO A 151 -0.11 -14.20 14.02
N GLY A 152 -0.86 -14.46 12.95
CA GLY A 152 -1.68 -13.55 12.18
C GLY A 152 -2.49 -14.46 11.27
N ALA A 153 -3.81 -14.52 11.41
CA ALA A 153 -4.57 -15.32 10.45
C ALA A 153 -4.33 -14.73 9.05
N PRO A 154 -4.10 -15.54 8.00
CA PRO A 154 -3.88 -15.05 6.66
C PRO A 154 -4.86 -13.93 6.31
N GLY A 155 -4.32 -12.75 6.03
CA GLY A 155 -5.05 -11.55 5.71
C GLY A 155 -5.60 -11.56 4.30
N VAL A 156 -6.75 -10.90 4.14
CA VAL A 156 -7.18 -10.35 2.84
C VAL A 156 -6.93 -8.86 2.91
N TYR A 157 -6.21 -8.33 1.92
CA TYR A 157 -5.86 -6.93 1.85
C TYR A 157 -6.49 -6.31 0.62
N GLU A 158 -7.17 -5.19 0.78
CA GLU A 158 -7.56 -4.36 -0.36
C GLU A 158 -6.36 -3.54 -0.81
N LEU A 159 -6.06 -3.57 -2.11
CA LEU A 159 -5.17 -2.61 -2.74
C LEU A 159 -5.92 -1.30 -2.95
N ASP A 160 -5.53 -0.26 -2.23
CA ASP A 160 -6.23 1.03 -2.26
C ASP A 160 -6.01 1.74 -3.60
N THR A 161 -6.98 1.61 -4.50
CA THR A 161 -7.05 2.34 -5.79
C THR A 161 -8.04 3.49 -5.75
N ARG A 162 -8.70 3.68 -4.60
CA ARG A 162 -9.84 4.58 -4.49
C ARG A 162 -9.52 5.83 -3.70
N GLY A 163 -8.43 5.82 -2.94
CA GLY A 163 -8.02 6.91 -2.06
C GLY A 163 -9.25 7.45 -1.36
N ALA A 164 -9.93 6.57 -0.59
CA ALA A 164 -11.02 6.98 0.28
C ALA A 164 -10.60 8.30 0.91
N SER A 165 -11.48 9.30 0.87
CA SER A 165 -11.23 10.75 0.96
C SER A 165 -10.25 11.26 2.05
N GLY A 166 -9.75 10.40 2.94
CA GLY A 166 -8.63 10.62 3.85
C GLY A 166 -7.25 10.09 3.41
N ASN A 167 -7.06 9.48 2.23
CA ASN A 167 -5.73 9.09 1.73
C ASN A 167 -5.22 10.15 0.74
N PRO A 168 -4.49 11.15 1.23
CA PRO A 168 -3.98 12.21 0.39
C PRO A 168 -3.10 11.66 -0.73
N ASP A 169 -2.26 10.66 -0.50
CA ASP A 169 -1.05 10.39 -1.28
C ASP A 169 -1.26 9.65 -2.61
N LEU A 170 -2.49 9.20 -2.88
CA LEU A 170 -2.81 8.49 -4.11
C LEU A 170 -2.86 9.42 -5.32
N ALA A 171 -2.17 9.00 -6.37
CA ALA A 171 -2.29 9.58 -7.70
C ALA A 171 -3.72 9.48 -8.22
N PHE A 172 -4.29 10.51 -8.84
CA PHE A 172 -5.60 10.37 -9.50
C PHE A 172 -5.56 10.74 -10.98
N VAL A 173 -6.10 9.84 -11.81
CA VAL A 173 -6.55 10.21 -13.17
C VAL A 173 -7.81 11.08 -13.08
N ALA A 174 -7.95 12.01 -14.02
CA ALA A 174 -9.06 12.96 -14.07
C ALA A 174 -10.36 12.27 -14.46
N ASP A 175 -10.34 11.63 -15.63
CA ASP A 175 -11.49 11.00 -16.27
C ASP A 175 -11.15 9.58 -16.74
N ILE A 176 -12.18 8.74 -16.84
CA ILE A 176 -12.06 7.40 -17.41
C ILE A 176 -12.20 7.53 -18.94
N PRO A 177 -11.20 7.15 -19.74
CA PRO A 177 -11.28 7.21 -21.20
C PRO A 177 -12.47 6.42 -21.73
N ALA A 178 -13.11 6.88 -22.81
CA ALA A 178 -14.32 6.27 -23.35
C ALA A 178 -14.16 4.76 -23.65
N ALA A 179 -12.99 4.34 -24.13
CA ALA A 179 -12.68 2.93 -24.40
C ALA A 179 -12.76 2.07 -23.13
N VAL A 180 -12.36 2.61 -21.98
CA VAL A 180 -12.45 1.94 -20.67
C VAL A 180 -13.86 2.07 -20.11
N ALA A 181 -14.50 3.24 -20.24
CA ALA A 181 -15.86 3.47 -19.76
C ALA A 181 -16.87 2.46 -20.33
N ARG A 182 -16.72 2.10 -21.62
CA ARG A 182 -17.56 1.10 -22.31
C ARG A 182 -17.51 -0.29 -21.70
N VAL A 183 -16.42 -0.65 -21.04
CA VAL A 183 -16.21 -1.97 -20.42
C VAL A 183 -16.01 -1.87 -18.91
N ASN A 184 -16.27 -0.71 -18.30
CA ASN A 184 -15.95 -0.45 -16.89
C ASN A 184 -16.70 -1.39 -15.94
N LEU A 185 -17.96 -1.73 -16.27
CA LEU A 185 -18.73 -2.72 -15.53
C LEU A 185 -18.21 -4.15 -15.78
N ASP A 186 -17.72 -4.45 -16.98
CA ASP A 186 -17.12 -5.74 -17.29
C ASP A 186 -15.76 -5.94 -16.61
N LEU A 187 -15.00 -4.86 -16.40
CA LEU A 187 -13.74 -4.84 -15.63
C LEU A 187 -13.96 -5.09 -14.13
N LEU A 188 -15.20 -4.93 -13.67
CA LEU A 188 -15.62 -5.34 -12.33
C LEU A 188 -16.06 -6.79 -12.30
N ARG A 189 -16.75 -7.26 -13.34
CA ARG A 189 -17.13 -8.66 -13.50
C ARG A 189 -15.88 -9.51 -13.67
N VAL A 190 -16.01 -10.81 -13.42
CA VAL A 190 -14.87 -11.71 -13.41
C VAL A 190 -15.03 -12.77 -14.50
N GLY A 191 -13.97 -12.90 -15.30
CA GLY A 191 -13.99 -13.57 -16.60
C GLY A 191 -13.07 -12.85 -17.58
N ALA A 192 -12.46 -13.61 -18.49
CA ALA A 192 -11.54 -13.07 -19.49
C ALA A 192 -12.28 -12.10 -20.43
N LEU A 193 -11.77 -10.87 -20.56
CA LEU A 193 -12.24 -9.92 -21.56
C LEU A 193 -11.65 -10.25 -22.93
N GLY A 194 -10.45 -10.84 -22.98
CA GLY A 194 -9.75 -11.21 -24.20
C GLY A 194 -9.64 -10.02 -25.16
N LYS A 195 -10.27 -10.13 -26.34
CA LYS A 195 -10.25 -9.07 -27.36
C LYS A 195 -10.97 -7.78 -26.92
N ARG A 196 -11.84 -7.84 -25.91
CA ARG A 196 -12.56 -6.68 -25.36
C ARG A 196 -11.72 -5.86 -24.40
N LEU A 197 -10.59 -6.37 -23.92
CA LEU A 197 -9.72 -5.60 -23.04
C LEU A 197 -9.19 -4.37 -23.79
N PRO A 198 -9.40 -3.14 -23.27
CA PRO A 198 -9.00 -1.92 -23.96
C PRO A 198 -7.49 -1.86 -24.18
N LYS A 199 -7.05 -1.57 -25.41
CA LYS A 199 -5.64 -1.42 -25.80
C LYS A 199 -5.31 0.01 -26.18
N GLY A 200 -4.05 0.42 -25.99
CA GLY A 200 -3.58 1.76 -26.34
C GLY A 200 -4.32 2.87 -25.58
N VAL A 201 -4.75 2.58 -24.35
CA VAL A 201 -5.52 3.54 -23.56
C VAL A 201 -4.60 4.64 -23.06
N VAL A 202 -5.04 5.88 -23.24
CA VAL A 202 -4.36 7.07 -22.74
C VAL A 202 -5.21 7.69 -21.63
N PHE A 203 -4.65 7.77 -20.43
CA PHE A 203 -5.24 8.45 -19.29
C PHE A 203 -4.67 9.86 -19.15
N THR A 204 -5.50 10.78 -18.65
CA THR A 204 -5.08 12.12 -18.28
C THR A 204 -5.02 12.22 -16.76
N ALA A 205 -3.86 12.57 -16.21
CA ALA A 205 -3.70 12.85 -14.80
C ALA A 205 -4.47 14.13 -14.40
N ARG A 206 -4.95 14.22 -13.16
CA ARG A 206 -5.62 15.44 -12.68
C ARG A 206 -4.71 16.68 -12.82
N PRO A 207 -5.29 17.88 -13.02
CA PRO A 207 -4.52 19.11 -13.06
C PRO A 207 -3.67 19.29 -11.78
N LYS A 208 -2.41 19.72 -11.94
CA LYS A 208 -1.39 19.87 -10.87
C LYS A 208 -0.93 18.55 -10.23
N ALA A 209 -1.46 17.40 -10.66
CA ALA A 209 -0.98 16.10 -10.23
C ALA A 209 0.35 15.78 -10.93
N SER A 210 1.28 15.19 -10.19
CA SER A 210 2.67 15.07 -10.59
C SER A 210 3.06 13.61 -10.47
N LEU A 211 2.71 12.74 -11.43
CA LEU A 211 2.60 11.31 -11.11
C LEU A 211 3.02 10.37 -12.23
N PRO A 212 3.81 9.36 -11.85
CA PRO A 212 3.14 8.10 -11.60
C PRO A 212 3.57 7.44 -10.28
N THR A 213 2.62 7.08 -9.42
CA THR A 213 2.82 6.19 -8.28
C THR A 213 2.67 4.74 -8.73
N PRO A 214 3.27 3.76 -8.02
CA PRO A 214 3.11 2.33 -8.34
C PRO A 214 1.67 1.83 -8.44
N VAL A 215 0.73 2.43 -7.70
CA VAL A 215 -0.72 2.22 -7.84
C VAL A 215 -1.38 3.57 -8.11
N VAL A 216 -2.14 3.67 -9.20
CA VAL A 216 -2.81 4.91 -9.63
C VAL A 216 -4.29 4.85 -9.25
N GLY A 217 -4.67 5.78 -8.39
CA GLY A 217 -6.03 6.01 -7.98
C GLY A 217 -6.93 6.54 -9.09
N ASN A 218 -8.21 6.21 -9.01
CA ASN A 218 -9.19 6.59 -10.01
C ASN A 218 -10.61 6.59 -9.46
N LYS A 219 -11.56 7.14 -10.24
CA LYS A 219 -13.00 7.11 -9.91
C LYS A 219 -13.69 5.82 -10.38
N GLY A 220 -13.01 5.05 -11.24
CA GLY A 220 -13.43 3.70 -11.60
C GLY A 220 -12.87 2.72 -10.58
N SER A 221 -13.23 1.45 -10.68
CA SER A 221 -12.60 0.40 -9.87
C SER A 221 -11.38 -0.18 -10.57
N LEU A 222 -10.69 0.66 -11.32
CA LEU A 222 -9.62 0.24 -12.20
C LEU A 222 -8.40 -0.07 -11.35
N LEU A 223 -7.72 -1.14 -11.69
CA LEU A 223 -6.42 -1.45 -11.13
C LEU A 223 -5.36 -0.97 -12.12
N LEU A 224 -4.96 0.30 -11.97
CA LEU A 224 -3.90 0.92 -12.78
C LEU A 224 -2.59 0.85 -12.00
N VAL A 225 -1.64 0.04 -12.46
CA VAL A 225 -0.41 -0.20 -11.68
C VAL A 225 0.83 -0.07 -12.55
N HIS A 226 1.93 0.33 -11.93
CA HIS A 226 3.26 0.33 -12.53
C HIS A 226 3.75 -1.09 -12.78
N GLU A 227 4.66 -1.26 -13.74
CA GLU A 227 5.26 -2.55 -14.09
C GLU A 227 5.87 -3.28 -12.89
N ALA A 228 6.40 -2.55 -11.90
CA ALA A 228 6.95 -3.14 -10.68
C ALA A 228 5.89 -3.85 -9.82
N VAL A 229 4.67 -3.30 -9.71
CA VAL A 229 3.55 -3.96 -9.02
C VAL A 229 3.06 -5.15 -9.84
N LYS A 230 2.96 -4.98 -11.17
CA LYS A 230 2.59 -6.07 -12.07
C LYS A 230 3.57 -7.24 -11.96
N ALA A 231 4.88 -6.98 -11.86
CA ALA A 231 5.90 -8.01 -11.69
C ALA A 231 5.72 -8.82 -10.39
N VAL A 232 5.26 -8.18 -9.31
CA VAL A 232 4.88 -8.90 -8.08
C VAL A 232 3.68 -9.82 -8.33
N PHE A 233 2.66 -9.35 -9.06
CA PHE A 233 1.52 -10.19 -9.44
C PHE A 233 1.94 -11.38 -10.31
N ASP A 234 2.82 -11.16 -11.31
CA ASP A 234 3.36 -12.23 -12.15
C ASP A 234 4.13 -13.26 -11.29
N ALA A 235 5.00 -12.81 -10.38
CA ALA A 235 5.85 -13.67 -9.54
C ALA A 235 5.06 -14.50 -8.51
N THR A 236 3.86 -14.06 -8.13
CA THR A 236 2.99 -14.71 -7.15
C THR A 236 1.89 -15.55 -7.79
N GLY A 237 1.90 -15.69 -9.13
CA GLY A 237 0.92 -16.49 -9.85
C GLY A 237 -0.50 -15.90 -9.85
N ALA A 238 -0.63 -14.59 -9.67
CA ALA A 238 -1.92 -13.92 -9.77
C ALA A 238 -2.53 -14.09 -11.17
N ALA A 239 -3.80 -14.48 -11.22
CA ALA A 239 -4.54 -14.59 -12.48
C ALA A 239 -5.15 -13.24 -12.87
N PHE A 240 -4.65 -12.63 -13.95
CA PHE A 240 -5.16 -11.36 -14.49
C PHE A 240 -4.91 -11.24 -15.99
N GLU A 241 -5.71 -10.43 -16.67
CA GLU A 241 -5.35 -9.86 -17.97
C GLU A 241 -4.74 -8.47 -17.78
N SER A 242 -3.87 -8.05 -18.69
CA SER A 242 -3.28 -6.72 -18.62
C SER A 242 -3.15 -6.05 -19.97
N SER A 243 -3.21 -4.72 -19.96
CA SER A 243 -3.02 -3.88 -21.14
C SER A 243 -2.19 -2.67 -20.77
N ARG A 244 -1.17 -2.36 -21.56
CA ARG A 244 -0.30 -1.20 -21.33
C ARG A 244 -1.10 0.09 -21.57
N VAL A 245 -0.86 1.08 -20.72
CA VAL A 245 -1.51 2.40 -20.79
C VAL A 245 -0.47 3.52 -20.77
N GLU A 246 -0.82 4.66 -21.34
CA GLU A 246 -0.04 5.88 -21.26
C GLU A 246 -0.75 6.87 -20.34
N ILE A 247 0.00 7.57 -19.49
CA ILE A 247 -0.53 8.61 -18.60
C ILE A 247 0.09 9.94 -19.00
N LEU A 248 -0.76 10.90 -19.34
CA LEU A 248 -0.38 12.25 -19.76
C LEU A 248 -0.82 13.31 -18.73
N THR A 249 -0.18 14.48 -18.78
CA THR A 249 -0.68 15.67 -18.09
C THR A 249 -1.94 16.22 -18.77
N SER A 250 -2.63 17.16 -18.13
CA SER A 250 -3.72 17.91 -18.76
C SER A 250 -3.30 18.67 -20.03
N GLN A 251 -2.00 18.96 -20.19
CA GLN A 251 -1.41 19.57 -21.40
C GLN A 251 -0.88 18.52 -22.40
N ARG A 252 -1.30 17.26 -22.27
CA ARG A 252 -0.89 16.12 -23.11
C ARG A 252 0.62 15.84 -23.15
N LYS A 253 1.36 16.21 -22.09
CA LYS A 253 2.76 15.80 -21.95
C LYS A 253 2.84 14.41 -21.31
N PRO A 254 3.71 13.51 -21.78
CA PRO A 254 3.83 12.17 -21.20
C PRO A 254 4.35 12.24 -19.77
N ILE A 255 3.72 11.47 -18.88
CA ILE A 255 4.18 11.26 -17.51
C ILE A 255 4.61 9.80 -17.28
N SER A 256 3.90 8.82 -17.85
CA SER A 256 4.24 7.41 -17.72
C SER A 256 3.85 6.58 -18.94
N ARG A 257 4.69 5.59 -19.27
CA ARG A 257 4.41 4.51 -20.25
C ARG A 257 4.65 3.11 -19.67
N GLU A 258 4.89 3.05 -18.37
CA GLU A 258 5.25 1.85 -17.60
C GLU A 258 4.08 1.38 -16.75
N HIS A 259 2.86 1.80 -17.09
CA HIS A 259 1.65 1.46 -16.36
C HIS A 259 0.76 0.55 -17.17
N PHE A 260 -0.02 -0.25 -16.44
CA PHE A 260 -0.90 -1.25 -16.98
C PHE A 260 -2.27 -1.13 -16.33
N LEU A 261 -3.30 -1.26 -17.15
CA LEU A 261 -4.62 -1.65 -16.69
C LEU A 261 -4.59 -3.14 -16.42
N ILE A 262 -4.84 -3.52 -15.17
CA ILE A 262 -4.94 -4.91 -14.72
C ILE A 262 -6.41 -5.25 -14.53
N HIS A 263 -6.81 -6.40 -15.07
CA HIS A 263 -8.12 -6.99 -14.92
C HIS A 263 -8.00 -8.33 -14.18
N PRO A 264 -8.26 -8.36 -12.86
CA PRO A 264 -8.25 -9.61 -12.09
C PRO A 264 -9.26 -10.63 -12.65
N LEU A 265 -8.83 -11.88 -12.80
CA LEU A 265 -9.68 -12.95 -13.36
C LEU A 265 -10.36 -13.82 -12.31
N THR A 266 -10.09 -13.59 -11.03
CA THR A 266 -10.59 -14.44 -9.94
C THR A 266 -11.68 -13.77 -9.13
N LEU A 267 -12.87 -14.38 -9.09
CA LEU A 267 -13.92 -14.01 -8.14
C LEU A 267 -13.83 -14.96 -6.95
N TYR A 268 -13.76 -14.43 -5.73
CA TYR A 268 -13.64 -15.25 -4.55
C TYR A 268 -14.62 -14.81 -3.47
N GLU A 269 -15.57 -15.69 -3.15
CA GLU A 269 -16.50 -15.48 -2.05
C GLU A 269 -15.83 -15.84 -0.73
N CYS A 270 -15.48 -14.82 0.03
CA CYS A 270 -14.94 -14.96 1.38
C CYS A 270 -15.69 -14.11 2.39
N ARG A 271 -16.86 -13.56 2.06
CA ARG A 271 -17.62 -12.71 3.00
C ARG A 271 -18.15 -13.53 4.16
N HIS A 272 -18.18 -12.89 5.31
CA HIS A 272 -18.79 -13.47 6.49
C HIS A 272 -20.32 -13.37 6.38
N ALA A 273 -21.03 -14.48 6.65
CA ALA A 273 -22.48 -14.59 6.45
C ALA A 273 -23.34 -13.59 7.26
N LYS A 274 -22.80 -13.05 8.37
CA LYS A 274 -23.49 -12.07 9.22
C LYS A 274 -23.10 -10.61 8.96
N ALA A 275 -22.29 -10.34 7.94
CA ALA A 275 -21.97 -8.96 7.57
C ALA A 275 -23.27 -8.23 7.20
N ARG A 276 -23.67 -7.24 8.00
CA ARG A 276 -24.86 -6.44 7.74
C ARG A 276 -24.52 -5.48 6.61
N HIS A 277 -25.23 -5.60 5.50
CA HIS A 277 -25.03 -4.77 4.33
C HIS A 277 -26.39 -4.23 3.89
N ASP A 278 -26.53 -2.92 3.73
CA ASP A 278 -27.67 -2.35 3.00
C ASP A 278 -27.45 -2.64 1.51
N PRO A 279 -28.25 -3.52 0.87
CA PRO A 279 -28.08 -3.83 -0.53
C PRO A 279 -28.22 -2.58 -1.40
N GLU A 280 -29.14 -1.66 -1.08
CA GLU A 280 -29.58 -0.60 -1.98
C GLU A 280 -28.64 0.60 -2.09
N SER A 281 -27.79 0.83 -1.09
CA SER A 281 -26.84 1.94 -1.10
C SER A 281 -25.75 1.80 -2.19
N LEU A 282 -25.49 2.89 -2.92
CA LEU A 282 -24.33 3.01 -3.81
C LEU A 282 -23.03 3.26 -3.02
N GLU A 283 -23.13 3.79 -1.80
CA GLU A 283 -22.02 3.90 -0.85
C GLU A 283 -21.66 2.54 -0.24
N SER A 284 -22.58 1.58 -0.28
CA SER A 284 -22.35 0.19 0.13
C SER A 284 -21.65 -0.65 -0.96
N LEU A 285 -21.12 -0.03 -2.01
CA LEU A 285 -20.14 -0.66 -2.90
C LEU A 285 -18.70 -0.61 -2.32
N TYR A 286 -18.53 0.01 -1.15
CA TYR A 286 -17.25 0.22 -0.48
C TYR A 286 -16.95 -0.82 0.61
N THR A 287 -15.67 -1.01 0.86
CA THR A 287 -15.07 -2.07 1.68
C THR A 287 -15.03 -1.76 3.17
N GLU A 288 -15.41 -0.55 3.58
CA GLU A 288 -15.28 -0.08 4.96
C GLU A 288 -15.99 -1.00 5.95
N ASP A 289 -17.15 -1.55 5.59
CA ASP A 289 -17.93 -2.52 6.38
C ASP A 289 -17.77 -3.99 5.96
N LEU A 290 -16.85 -4.27 5.04
CA LEU A 290 -16.59 -5.63 4.60
C LEU A 290 -15.93 -6.43 5.72
N VAL A 291 -16.59 -7.53 6.08
CA VAL A 291 -16.05 -8.55 6.98
C VAL A 291 -15.94 -9.87 6.25
N VAL A 292 -14.76 -10.48 6.28
CA VAL A 292 -14.47 -11.77 5.63
C VAL A 292 -14.40 -12.92 6.64
N ASP A 293 -14.74 -14.13 6.20
CA ASP A 293 -14.58 -15.34 6.99
C ASP A 293 -13.10 -15.71 7.11
N ALA A 294 -12.63 -15.91 8.34
CA ALA A 294 -11.21 -16.15 8.61
C ALA A 294 -10.71 -17.49 8.05
N LYS A 295 -11.57 -18.49 7.81
CA LYS A 295 -11.17 -19.76 7.18
C LYS A 295 -11.07 -19.60 5.65
N ALA A 296 -12.00 -18.84 5.06
CA ALA A 296 -11.94 -18.50 3.64
C ALA A 296 -10.72 -17.62 3.31
N ALA A 297 -10.41 -16.64 4.15
CA ALA A 297 -9.23 -15.78 3.99
C ALA A 297 -7.91 -16.58 3.84
N LYS A 298 -7.77 -17.73 4.53
CA LYS A 298 -6.59 -18.62 4.40
C LYS A 298 -6.40 -19.24 3.02
N LYS A 299 -7.47 -19.32 2.25
CA LYS A 299 -7.50 -19.91 0.90
C LYS A 299 -7.66 -18.84 -0.17
N ALA A 300 -7.51 -17.57 0.20
CA ALA A 300 -7.64 -16.47 -0.72
C ALA A 300 -6.61 -16.59 -1.86
N PRO A 301 -7.03 -16.46 -3.12
CA PRO A 301 -6.13 -16.46 -4.27
C PRO A 301 -5.24 -15.20 -4.25
N PRO A 302 -4.13 -15.19 -5.02
CA PRO A 302 -3.16 -14.07 -4.99
C PRO A 302 -3.76 -12.70 -5.33
N LEU A 303 -4.64 -12.63 -6.33
CA LEU A 303 -5.34 -11.41 -6.75
C LEU A 303 -6.79 -11.74 -7.14
N PHE A 304 -7.75 -11.03 -6.57
CA PHE A 304 -9.16 -11.32 -6.76
C PHE A 304 -10.10 -10.14 -6.52
N ARG A 305 -11.37 -10.36 -6.85
CA ARG A 305 -12.51 -9.53 -6.48
C ARG A 305 -13.41 -10.31 -5.53
N ILE A 306 -14.10 -9.60 -4.63
CA ILE A 306 -15.06 -10.19 -3.69
C ILE A 306 -16.48 -9.89 -4.18
N PRO A 307 -17.36 -10.89 -4.36
CA PRO A 307 -18.73 -10.68 -4.84
C PRO A 307 -19.57 -9.91 -3.81
N ARG A 308 -20.65 -9.26 -4.26
CA ARG A 308 -21.66 -8.68 -3.38
C ARG A 308 -22.92 -9.54 -3.47
N GLY A 309 -23.21 -10.30 -2.43
CA GLY A 309 -24.22 -11.36 -2.43
C GLY A 309 -25.55 -10.93 -3.03
N GLY A 310 -26.04 -11.74 -3.98
CA GLY A 310 -27.30 -11.48 -4.70
C GLY A 310 -27.22 -10.43 -5.82
N ARG A 311 -26.05 -9.85 -6.14
CA ARG A 311 -25.86 -8.93 -7.27
C ARG A 311 -24.85 -9.47 -8.29
N GLU A 312 -25.00 -9.07 -9.55
CA GLU A 312 -24.07 -9.43 -10.64
C GLU A 312 -22.66 -8.80 -10.51
N LEU A 313 -22.48 -7.81 -9.62
CA LEU A 313 -21.24 -7.02 -9.52
C LEU A 313 -20.55 -7.17 -8.16
N PRO A 314 -19.21 -7.35 -8.13
CA PRO A 314 -18.44 -7.39 -6.90
C PRO A 314 -18.21 -6.01 -6.27
N TYR A 315 -17.58 -6.00 -5.10
CA TYR A 315 -17.02 -4.79 -4.51
C TYR A 315 -16.01 -4.13 -5.46
N HIS A 316 -15.90 -2.80 -5.36
CA HIS A 316 -15.03 -1.99 -6.21
C HIS A 316 -13.52 -2.21 -5.95
N GLY A 317 -13.15 -2.73 -4.78
CA GLY A 317 -11.77 -3.02 -4.40
C GLY A 317 -11.15 -4.20 -5.17
N ALA A 318 -9.84 -4.14 -5.39
CA ALA A 318 -9.06 -5.31 -5.80
C ALA A 318 -8.36 -5.85 -4.56
N PHE A 319 -8.45 -7.15 -4.34
CA PHE A 319 -7.97 -7.77 -3.12
C PHE A 319 -6.80 -8.70 -3.42
N VAL A 320 -5.86 -8.74 -2.49
CA VAL A 320 -4.71 -9.62 -2.53
C VAL A 320 -4.63 -10.43 -1.25
N ASN A 321 -4.06 -11.62 -1.34
CA ASN A 321 -3.79 -12.42 -0.16
C ASN A 321 -2.53 -11.92 0.58
N GLU A 322 -2.27 -12.50 1.75
CA GLU A 322 -1.07 -12.20 2.56
C GLU A 322 0.24 -12.33 1.78
N GLU A 323 0.40 -13.35 0.95
CA GLU A 323 1.65 -13.59 0.21
C GLU A 323 1.95 -12.45 -0.77
N VAL A 324 0.95 -12.01 -1.53
CA VAL A 324 1.10 -10.88 -2.44
C VAL A 324 1.28 -9.58 -1.67
N ALA A 325 0.56 -9.39 -0.55
CA ALA A 325 0.75 -8.23 0.32
C ALA A 325 2.21 -8.15 0.80
N GLU A 326 2.74 -9.23 1.37
CA GLU A 326 4.14 -9.33 1.79
C GLU A 326 5.10 -9.08 0.63
N ALA A 327 4.84 -9.64 -0.55
CA ALA A 327 5.69 -9.46 -1.72
C ALA A 327 5.70 -8.00 -2.20
N LEU A 328 4.55 -7.32 -2.21
CA LEU A 328 4.45 -5.89 -2.54
C LEU A 328 5.24 -5.04 -1.54
N TYR A 329 5.16 -5.37 -0.26
CA TYR A 329 5.94 -4.67 0.75
C TYR A 329 7.44 -4.96 0.66
N ARG A 330 7.85 -6.21 0.40
CA ARG A 330 9.25 -6.60 0.17
C ARG A 330 9.81 -6.04 -1.14
N ALA A 331 8.96 -5.71 -2.10
CA ALA A 331 9.33 -5.00 -3.32
C ALA A 331 9.57 -3.50 -3.09
N LEU A 332 9.29 -3.00 -1.87
CA LEU A 332 9.77 -1.70 -1.41
C LEU A 332 9.21 -0.53 -2.25
N LEU A 333 8.01 -0.74 -2.80
CA LEU A 333 7.38 0.18 -3.73
C LEU A 333 6.74 1.36 -2.99
N PRO A 334 7.06 2.61 -3.38
CA PRO A 334 6.38 3.81 -2.87
C PRO A 334 4.87 3.73 -2.99
N HIS A 335 4.12 4.28 -2.03
CA HIS A 335 2.69 4.59 -2.23
C HIS A 335 1.83 3.39 -2.67
N VAL A 336 2.24 2.17 -2.33
CA VAL A 336 1.41 0.97 -2.39
C VAL A 336 0.79 0.80 -1.02
N TYR A 337 -0.50 1.12 -0.91
CA TYR A 337 -1.23 1.03 0.35
C TYR A 337 -2.15 -0.17 0.29
N LEU A 338 -2.06 -1.00 1.33
CA LEU A 338 -2.86 -2.18 1.54
C LEU A 338 -3.68 -1.97 2.80
N VAL A 339 -4.99 -2.13 2.69
CA VAL A 339 -5.92 -2.04 3.82
C VAL A 339 -6.34 -3.44 4.19
N GLU A 340 -6.00 -3.87 5.41
CA GLU A 340 -6.44 -5.17 5.90
C GLU A 340 -7.97 -5.18 6.06
N VAL A 341 -8.61 -6.17 5.44
CA VAL A 341 -10.05 -6.36 5.55
C VAL A 341 -10.37 -7.09 6.85
N ARG A 342 -11.33 -6.56 7.61
CA ARG A 342 -11.74 -7.12 8.91
C ARG A 342 -12.17 -8.58 8.76
N GLN A 343 -11.72 -9.47 9.65
CA GLN A 343 -12.08 -10.90 9.62
C GLN A 343 -12.99 -11.29 10.80
N SER A 344 -13.87 -12.28 10.57
CA SER A 344 -14.74 -12.90 11.58
C SER A 344 -14.67 -14.43 11.51
N PRO A 345 -14.54 -15.14 12.66
CA PRO A 345 -14.23 -14.57 13.98
C PRO A 345 -12.89 -13.83 13.92
N ARG A 346 -12.72 -12.81 14.78
CA ARG A 346 -11.43 -12.09 14.82
C ARG A 346 -10.32 -13.12 15.00
N PRO A 347 -9.22 -13.02 14.23
CA PRO A 347 -8.05 -13.85 14.49
C PRO A 347 -7.71 -13.73 15.98
N ARG A 348 -7.36 -14.84 16.63
CA ARG A 348 -6.76 -14.75 17.96
C ARG A 348 -5.47 -13.96 17.80
N THR A 349 -5.51 -12.65 18.02
CA THR A 349 -4.31 -11.86 18.22
C THR A 349 -3.66 -12.44 19.46
N ALA A 350 -2.44 -12.96 19.31
CA ALA A 350 -1.64 -13.39 20.43
C ALA A 350 -1.18 -12.15 21.21
N HIS A 351 -2.11 -11.53 21.94
CA HIS A 351 -1.80 -10.53 22.96
C HIS A 351 -2.20 -11.15 24.30
N ARG A 352 -1.18 -11.65 25.01
CA ARG A 352 -1.12 -11.63 26.46
C ARG A 352 0.02 -10.71 26.85
#